data_AF-E6JYY0-F1
#
_entry.id   AF-E6JYY0-F1
#
_cell.length_a   1.000
_cell.length_b   1.000
_cell.length_c   1.000
_cell.angle_alpha   90.00
_cell.angle_beta   90.00
_cell.angle_gamma   90.00
#
_symmetry.space_group_name_H-M   'P 1'
#
loop_
_entity.id
_entity.type
_entity.pdbx_description
1 polymer ?
#
loop_
_entity_poly.entity_id
_entity_poly.type
_entity_poly.pdbx_seq_one_letter_code
_entity_poly.pdbx_strand_id
1 'polypeptide(L)'
;MEKKIKGDRMILDRQASISDAELRSQLDAVVKGRKNLTGDLANADIEEIVDHMGDFIDLMQVYRGALHEISTKLEILDDEYHVRYEHNPIHHMERRVKSVQSIIGKLRKRNLPLTVESIEENIFDVAGIRVICNYVDDVYSVASMLSRQSDIEILAVKDYIAHPKPSGYRSLHVIYNVPVFLTTGSKITPVEVQFRTIAMDYWASLEHNLRYKGHLNPEQIAKHAGTLQDCAATLAQVESTMQSIHREIVDTPQNADEDIDLTDHSYTVIRDDD
;
A
#
# COMPACT_ATOMS: atom_id res chain seq x y z
N MET A 1 -12.37 -36.68 19.83
CA MET A 1 -11.75 -35.49 20.46
C MET A 1 -11.66 -34.43 19.38
N GLU A 2 -12.71 -33.63 19.23
CA GLU A 2 -12.82 -32.61 18.17
C GLU A 2 -11.76 -31.52 18.42
N LYS A 3 -10.83 -31.36 17.46
CA LYS A 3 -9.94 -30.21 17.45
C LYS A 3 -10.80 -28.99 17.12
N LYS A 4 -10.95 -28.10 18.11
CA LYS A 4 -11.50 -26.76 17.93
C LYS A 4 -10.55 -25.99 17.02
N ILE A 5 -10.85 -25.91 15.73
CA ILE A 5 -10.16 -25.02 14.79
C ILE A 5 -10.52 -23.60 15.23
N LYS A 6 -9.61 -22.95 15.95
CA LYS A 6 -9.66 -21.50 16.14
C LYS A 6 -9.29 -20.93 14.78
N GLY A 7 -10.28 -20.50 14.01
CA GLY A 7 -10.02 -19.72 12.80
C GLY A 7 -9.26 -18.46 13.19
N ASP A 8 -8.09 -18.25 12.60
CA ASP A 8 -7.42 -16.96 12.63
C ASP A 8 -8.34 -15.97 11.92
N ARG A 9 -8.90 -15.06 12.69
CA ARG A 9 -9.82 -14.05 12.17
C ARG A 9 -8.96 -12.95 11.56
N MET A 10 -9.00 -12.80 10.25
CA MET A 10 -8.34 -11.68 9.57
C MET A 10 -8.83 -10.36 10.20
N ILE A 11 -7.89 -9.60 10.77
CA ILE A 11 -8.17 -8.31 11.38
C ILE A 11 -8.02 -7.24 10.29
N LEU A 12 -9.15 -6.79 9.76
CA LEU A 12 -9.19 -5.55 8.99
C LEU A 12 -9.25 -4.38 9.96
N ASP A 13 -8.24 -3.52 9.95
CA ASP A 13 -8.39 -2.23 10.62
C ASP A 13 -9.42 -1.40 9.84
N ARG A 14 -10.63 -1.31 10.41
CA ARG A 14 -11.71 -0.51 9.84
C ARG A 14 -11.37 0.95 10.10
N GLN A 15 -10.67 1.61 9.18
CA GLN A 15 -10.68 3.06 9.15
C GLN A 15 -12.13 3.55 9.11
N ALA A 16 -12.49 4.40 10.08
CA ALA A 16 -13.81 5.00 10.15
C ALA A 16 -14.12 5.71 8.82
N SER A 17 -15.36 5.58 8.34
CA SER A 17 -15.83 6.36 7.21
C SER A 17 -15.75 7.84 7.58
N ILE A 18 -14.74 8.55 7.09
CA ILE A 18 -14.65 10.01 7.27
C ILE A 18 -15.81 10.61 6.50
N SER A 19 -16.72 11.26 7.23
CA SER A 19 -17.89 11.92 6.63
C SER A 19 -17.47 13.09 5.74
N ASP A 20 -18.34 13.48 4.81
CA ASP A 20 -18.17 14.68 3.97
C ASP A 20 -17.83 15.92 4.82
N ALA A 21 -18.53 16.09 5.94
CA ALA A 21 -18.31 17.18 6.89
C ALA A 21 -16.90 17.16 7.51
N GLU A 22 -16.32 15.98 7.72
CA GLU A 22 -15.02 15.83 8.34
C GLU A 22 -13.87 16.00 7.33
N LEU A 23 -14.05 15.56 6.09
CA LEU A 23 -13.14 15.91 4.98
C LEU A 23 -13.13 17.42 4.74
N ARG A 24 -14.31 18.06 4.67
CA ARG A 24 -14.44 19.52 4.56
C ARG A 24 -13.75 20.22 5.73
N SER A 25 -13.96 19.76 6.96
CA SER A 25 -13.32 20.31 8.16
C SER A 25 -11.78 20.18 8.12
N GLN A 26 -11.26 19.03 7.70
CA GLN A 26 -9.81 18.83 7.55
C GLN A 26 -9.22 19.74 6.47
N LEU A 27 -9.92 19.92 5.35
CA LEU A 27 -9.48 20.81 4.26
C LEU A 27 -9.54 22.27 4.69
N ASP A 28 -10.63 22.69 5.34
CA ASP A 28 -10.80 23.99 5.95
C ASP A 28 -9.72 24.28 6.99
N ALA A 29 -9.33 23.31 7.81
CA ALA A 29 -8.27 23.44 8.80
C ALA A 29 -6.89 23.61 8.15
N VAL A 30 -6.64 22.97 7.00
CA VAL A 30 -5.41 23.19 6.20
C VAL A 30 -5.38 24.60 5.62
N VAL A 31 -6.52 25.08 5.13
CA VAL A 31 -6.69 26.43 4.59
C VAL A 31 -6.58 27.50 5.69
N LYS A 32 -7.25 27.31 6.83
CA LYS A 32 -7.31 28.27 7.94
C LYS A 32 -6.07 28.24 8.84
N GLY A 33 -5.51 27.06 9.12
CA GLY A 33 -4.36 26.85 9.99
C GLY A 33 -3.06 27.48 9.50
N ARG A 34 -2.99 27.86 8.21
CA ARG A 34 -1.85 28.58 7.62
C ARG A 34 -2.01 30.09 7.54
N LYS A 35 -3.17 30.68 7.86
CA LYS A 35 -3.29 32.14 8.00
C LYS A 35 -2.41 32.73 9.11
N ASN A 36 -1.92 31.90 10.05
CA ASN A 36 -1.06 32.31 11.16
C ASN A 36 0.44 31.98 10.96
N LEU A 37 0.81 31.35 9.84
CA LEU A 37 2.20 31.06 9.46
C LEU A 37 2.40 31.60 8.05
N THR A 38 2.99 32.79 7.94
CA THR A 38 3.47 33.35 6.67
C THR A 38 4.46 32.37 6.05
N GLY A 39 3.98 31.53 5.13
CA GLY A 39 4.75 30.50 4.44
C GLY A 39 3.92 29.74 3.41
N ASP A 40 4.10 30.14 2.15
CA ASP A 40 3.96 29.34 0.91
C ASP A 40 2.61 28.66 0.61
N LEU A 41 1.53 29.38 0.86
CA LEU A 41 0.29 29.22 0.09
C LEU A 41 -0.02 30.60 -0.48
N ALA A 42 0.07 30.78 -1.80
CA ALA A 42 -0.49 31.99 -2.40
C ALA A 42 -2.00 31.96 -2.17
N ASN A 43 -2.64 33.12 -1.96
CA ASN A 43 -4.11 33.17 -1.83
C ASN A 43 -4.82 32.51 -3.03
N ALA A 44 -4.18 32.51 -4.21
CA ALA A 44 -4.65 31.82 -5.41
C ALA A 44 -4.76 30.29 -5.24
N ASP A 45 -3.79 29.65 -4.59
CA ASP A 45 -3.81 28.19 -4.35
C ASP A 45 -4.97 27.80 -3.41
N ILE A 46 -5.32 28.68 -2.48
CA ILE A 46 -6.42 28.47 -1.54
C ILE A 46 -7.76 28.62 -2.25
N GLU A 47 -7.92 29.63 -3.10
CA GLU A 47 -9.13 29.82 -3.91
C GLU A 47 -9.35 28.64 -4.87
N GLU A 48 -8.29 28.17 -5.53
CA GLU A 48 -8.35 27.04 -6.46
C GLU A 48 -8.72 25.72 -5.73
N ILE A 49 -8.17 25.47 -4.54
CA ILE A 49 -8.57 24.32 -3.71
C ILE A 49 -10.03 24.43 -3.27
N VAL A 50 -10.51 25.64 -2.92
CA VAL A 50 -11.88 25.88 -2.46
C VAL A 50 -12.89 25.68 -3.59
N ASP A 51 -12.59 26.18 -4.78
CA ASP A 51 -13.45 26.04 -5.96
C ASP A 51 -13.58 24.58 -6.42
N HIS A 52 -12.53 23.77 -6.24
CA HIS A 52 -12.51 22.34 -6.59
C HIS A 52 -12.77 21.38 -5.41
N MET A 53 -13.27 21.87 -4.27
CA MET A 53 -13.51 21.03 -3.09
C MET A 53 -14.47 19.87 -3.36
N GLY A 54 -15.54 20.13 -4.14
CA GLY A 54 -16.52 19.10 -4.49
C GLY A 54 -15.87 17.96 -5.27
N ASP A 55 -15.16 18.30 -6.34
CA ASP A 55 -14.46 17.35 -7.19
C ASP A 55 -13.41 16.53 -6.41
N PHE A 56 -12.70 17.18 -5.48
CA PHE A 56 -11.73 16.51 -4.62
C PHE A 56 -12.40 15.49 -3.69
N ILE A 57 -13.52 15.85 -3.07
CA ILE A 57 -14.26 14.95 -2.18
C ILE A 57 -14.78 13.74 -2.96
N ASP A 58 -15.34 13.96 -4.14
CA ASP A 58 -15.80 12.91 -5.03
C ASP A 58 -14.64 11.98 -5.40
N LEU A 59 -13.48 12.54 -5.78
CA LEU A 59 -12.26 11.77 -6.04
C LEU A 59 -11.87 10.88 -4.85
N MET A 60 -11.84 11.43 -3.64
CA MET A 60 -11.50 10.66 -2.44
C MET A 60 -12.52 9.54 -2.16
N GLN A 61 -13.79 9.75 -2.48
CA GLN A 61 -14.83 8.72 -2.37
C GLN A 61 -14.58 7.58 -3.38
N VAL A 62 -14.16 7.89 -4.61
CA VAL A 62 -13.77 6.87 -5.60
C VAL A 62 -12.58 6.04 -5.11
N TYR A 63 -11.52 6.68 -4.59
CA TYR A 63 -10.36 5.95 -4.03
C TYR A 63 -10.73 5.03 -2.86
N ARG A 64 -11.70 5.42 -2.02
CA ARG A 64 -12.25 4.51 -1.00
C ARG A 64 -12.98 3.33 -1.61
N GLY A 65 -13.77 3.56 -2.66
CA GLY A 65 -14.41 2.51 -3.44
C GLY A 65 -13.39 1.50 -3.97
N ALA A 66 -12.31 1.99 -4.59
CA ALA A 66 -11.23 1.16 -5.11
C ALA A 66 -10.57 0.29 -4.02
N LEU A 67 -10.34 0.85 -2.82
CA LEU A 67 -9.85 0.07 -1.68
C LEU A 67 -10.84 -1.02 -1.25
N HIS A 68 -12.15 -0.76 -1.30
CA HIS A 68 -13.16 -1.77 -0.97
C HIS A 68 -13.17 -2.91 -1.99
N GLU A 69 -13.10 -2.60 -3.29
CA GLU A 69 -13.00 -3.60 -4.37
C GLU A 69 -11.78 -4.51 -4.18
N ILE A 70 -10.59 -3.92 -4.02
CA ILE A 70 -9.34 -4.70 -3.84
C ILE A 70 -9.35 -5.48 -2.53
N SER A 71 -9.83 -4.90 -1.42
CA SER A 71 -9.89 -5.62 -0.13
C SER A 71 -10.78 -6.85 -0.25
N THR A 72 -11.95 -6.72 -0.89
CA THR A 72 -12.89 -7.83 -1.09
C THR A 72 -12.28 -8.93 -1.96
N LYS A 73 -11.57 -8.56 -3.04
CA LYS A 73 -10.87 -9.52 -3.90
C LYS A 73 -9.81 -10.29 -3.14
N LEU A 74 -8.99 -9.62 -2.33
CA LEU A 74 -7.95 -10.25 -1.51
C LEU A 74 -8.54 -11.15 -0.41
N GLU A 75 -9.64 -10.73 0.22
CA GLU A 75 -10.41 -11.52 1.19
C GLU A 75 -10.90 -12.84 0.57
N ILE A 76 -11.51 -12.77 -0.61
CA ILE A 76 -12.01 -13.95 -1.31
C ILE A 76 -10.86 -14.89 -1.68
N LEU A 77 -9.71 -14.36 -2.12
CA LEU A 77 -8.54 -15.16 -2.45
C LEU A 77 -7.98 -15.88 -1.21
N ASP A 78 -7.89 -15.22 -0.06
CA ASP A 78 -7.43 -15.83 1.19
C ASP A 78 -8.38 -16.95 1.67
N ASP A 79 -9.69 -16.67 1.66
CA ASP A 79 -10.73 -17.64 2.03
C ASP A 79 -10.74 -18.86 1.10
N GLU A 80 -10.63 -18.65 -0.22
CA GLU A 80 -10.57 -19.73 -1.20
C GLU A 80 -9.31 -20.58 -1.02
N TYR A 81 -8.15 -19.94 -0.81
CA TYR A 81 -6.88 -20.63 -0.63
C TYR A 81 -6.91 -21.50 0.63
N HIS A 82 -7.51 -21.01 1.73
CA HIS A 82 -7.72 -21.79 2.94
C HIS A 82 -8.48 -23.08 2.68
N VAL A 83 -9.61 -22.98 1.97
CA VAL A 83 -10.49 -24.13 1.70
C VAL A 83 -9.79 -25.17 0.83
N ARG A 84 -8.94 -24.74 -0.11
CA ARG A 84 -8.26 -25.65 -1.05
C ARG A 84 -6.98 -26.27 -0.50
N TYR A 85 -6.23 -25.54 0.33
CA TYR A 85 -4.86 -25.91 0.71
C TYR A 85 -4.62 -25.97 2.23
N GLU A 86 -5.65 -25.75 3.05
CA GLU A 86 -5.55 -25.68 4.52
C GLU A 86 -4.51 -24.68 5.03
N HIS A 87 -4.22 -23.63 4.24
CA HIS A 87 -3.23 -22.58 4.51
C HIS A 87 -3.83 -21.21 4.21
N ASN A 88 -3.55 -20.21 5.05
CA ASN A 88 -3.94 -18.82 4.79
C ASN A 88 -2.69 -18.04 4.39
N PRO A 89 -2.55 -17.62 3.13
CA PRO A 89 -1.40 -16.85 2.72
C PRO A 89 -1.38 -15.45 3.37
N ILE A 90 -2.54 -14.84 3.63
CA ILE A 90 -2.66 -13.51 4.22
C ILE A 90 -2.83 -13.63 5.74
N HIS A 91 -1.91 -13.03 6.49
CA HIS A 91 -2.03 -12.89 7.94
C HIS A 91 -2.99 -11.74 8.30
N HIS A 92 -2.82 -10.56 7.71
CA HIS A 92 -3.72 -9.43 7.88
C HIS A 92 -3.52 -8.37 6.79
N MET A 93 -4.46 -7.41 6.72
CA MET A 93 -4.38 -6.29 5.79
C MET A 93 -4.61 -4.95 6.49
N GLU A 94 -3.86 -3.94 6.08
CA GLU A 94 -4.05 -2.55 6.50
C GLU A 94 -4.36 -1.68 5.30
N ARG A 95 -5.46 -0.95 5.33
CA ARG A 95 -5.84 -0.03 4.26
C ARG A 95 -5.78 1.41 4.73
N ARG A 96 -5.37 2.31 3.84
CA ARG A 96 -5.39 3.74 4.10
C ARG A 96 -5.68 4.52 2.85
N VAL A 97 -6.35 5.64 3.07
CA VAL A 97 -6.42 6.72 2.08
C VAL A 97 -5.43 7.80 2.50
N LYS A 98 -4.62 8.26 1.55
CA LYS A 98 -3.64 9.32 1.78
C LYS A 98 -4.34 10.60 2.23
N SER A 99 -3.80 11.26 3.27
CA SER A 99 -4.38 12.51 3.74
C SER A 99 -4.21 13.63 2.73
N VAL A 100 -5.13 14.60 2.73
CA VAL A 100 -5.09 15.75 1.81
C VAL A 100 -3.78 16.52 1.93
N GLN A 101 -3.29 16.72 3.17
CA GLN A 101 -2.01 17.38 3.41
C GLN A 101 -0.85 16.65 2.75
N SER A 102 -0.86 15.32 2.78
CA SER A 102 0.19 14.50 2.17
C SER A 102 0.11 14.50 0.65
N ILE A 103 -1.10 14.55 0.08
CA ILE A 103 -1.32 14.67 -1.38
C ILE A 103 -0.77 16.02 -1.87
N ILE A 104 -1.21 17.12 -1.25
CA ILE A 104 -0.73 18.47 -1.58
C ILE A 104 0.79 18.56 -1.41
N GLY A 105 1.34 17.98 -0.34
CA GLY A 105 2.79 17.94 -0.09
C GLY A 105 3.56 17.23 -1.22
N LYS A 106 3.03 16.11 -1.73
CA LYS A 106 3.64 15.40 -2.87
C LYS A 106 3.57 16.20 -4.16
N LEU A 107 2.43 16.78 -4.50
CA LEU A 107 2.26 17.60 -5.71
C LEU A 107 3.27 18.76 -5.71
N ARG A 108 3.43 19.45 -4.59
CA ARG A 108 4.41 20.53 -4.46
C ARG A 108 5.84 20.08 -4.58
N LYS A 109 6.22 18.97 -3.92
CA LYS A 109 7.57 18.41 -4.04
C LYS A 109 7.92 18.11 -5.50
N ARG A 110 6.92 17.78 -6.31
CA ARG A 110 7.02 17.50 -7.75
C ARG A 110 6.74 18.71 -8.64
N ASN A 111 6.47 19.88 -8.06
CA ASN A 111 6.10 21.10 -8.78
C ASN A 111 4.91 20.91 -9.76
N LEU A 112 3.89 20.18 -9.31
CA LEU A 112 2.67 19.87 -10.07
C LEU A 112 1.49 20.76 -9.62
N PRO A 113 0.52 21.04 -10.53
CA PRO A 113 -0.69 21.80 -10.19
C PRO A 113 -1.51 21.13 -9.08
N LEU A 114 -2.23 21.94 -8.29
CA LEU A 114 -3.12 21.45 -7.22
C LEU A 114 -4.53 21.17 -7.75
N THR A 115 -4.63 20.37 -8.81
CA THR A 115 -5.89 20.00 -9.47
C THR A 115 -6.19 18.52 -9.29
N VAL A 116 -7.48 18.14 -9.46
CA VAL A 116 -7.91 16.73 -9.44
C VAL A 116 -7.21 15.92 -10.53
N GLU A 117 -7.15 16.45 -11.75
CA GLU A 117 -6.44 15.84 -12.89
C GLU A 117 -4.97 15.54 -12.56
N SER A 118 -4.27 16.51 -11.96
CA SER A 118 -2.88 16.35 -11.54
C SER A 118 -2.70 15.24 -10.50
N ILE A 119 -3.65 15.08 -9.57
CA ILE A 119 -3.64 13.97 -8.60
C ILE A 119 -3.78 12.63 -9.32
N GLU A 120 -4.76 12.50 -10.19
CA GLU A 120 -5.09 11.26 -10.90
C GLU A 120 -3.95 10.80 -11.80
N GLU A 121 -3.32 11.72 -12.50
CA GLU A 121 -2.25 11.41 -13.46
C GLU A 121 -0.90 11.13 -12.80
N ASN A 122 -0.66 11.62 -11.58
CA ASN A 122 0.69 11.64 -11.01
C ASN A 122 0.82 10.96 -9.64
N ILE A 123 -0.26 10.79 -8.88
CA ILE A 123 -0.20 10.25 -7.51
C ILE A 123 -0.90 8.89 -7.43
N PHE A 124 -0.12 7.83 -7.57
CA PHE A 124 -0.64 6.46 -7.61
C PHE A 124 -0.84 5.78 -6.25
N ASP A 125 -0.43 6.43 -5.15
CA ASP A 125 -0.54 5.92 -3.77
C ASP A 125 -1.61 6.67 -2.94
N VAL A 126 -2.63 7.25 -3.59
CA VAL A 126 -3.76 7.87 -2.88
C VAL A 126 -4.56 6.80 -2.14
N ALA A 127 -4.89 5.70 -2.81
CA ALA A 127 -5.37 4.47 -2.19
C ALA A 127 -4.20 3.52 -1.98
N GLY A 128 -3.93 3.15 -0.73
CA GLY A 128 -2.89 2.18 -0.40
C GLY A 128 -3.42 1.07 0.49
N ILE A 129 -3.10 -0.18 0.17
CA ILE A 129 -3.34 -1.35 1.01
C ILE A 129 -2.03 -2.10 1.23
N ARG A 130 -1.78 -2.51 2.47
CA ARG A 130 -0.68 -3.37 2.84
C ARG A 130 -1.23 -4.76 3.12
N VAL A 131 -0.66 -5.75 2.45
CA VAL A 131 -1.04 -7.15 2.59
C VAL A 131 0.11 -7.86 3.26
N ILE A 132 -0.10 -8.25 4.52
CA ILE A 132 0.91 -8.95 5.32
C ILE A 132 0.67 -10.44 5.19
N CYS A 133 1.63 -11.14 4.61
CA CYS A 133 1.61 -12.57 4.36
C CYS A 133 2.46 -13.31 5.40
N ASN A 134 2.20 -14.61 5.55
CA ASN A 134 2.95 -15.44 6.49
C ASN A 134 4.36 -15.75 5.98
N TYR A 135 4.49 -16.05 4.68
CA TYR A 135 5.75 -16.43 4.06
C TYR A 135 6.09 -15.59 2.82
N VAL A 136 7.34 -15.67 2.35
CA VAL A 136 7.78 -14.94 1.14
C VAL A 136 7.10 -15.51 -0.10
N ASP A 137 6.91 -16.83 -0.17
CA ASP A 137 6.18 -17.46 -1.27
C ASP A 137 4.73 -16.98 -1.33
N ASP A 138 4.09 -16.80 -0.17
CA ASP A 138 2.72 -16.28 -0.09
C ASP A 138 2.60 -14.86 -0.67
N VAL A 139 3.63 -14.02 -0.48
CA VAL A 139 3.68 -12.67 -1.07
C VAL A 139 3.53 -12.74 -2.60
N TYR A 140 4.31 -13.61 -3.24
CA TYR A 140 4.27 -13.74 -4.69
C TYR A 140 3.00 -14.45 -5.16
N SER A 141 2.55 -15.48 -4.45
CA SER A 141 1.31 -16.20 -4.76
C SER A 141 0.08 -15.29 -4.72
N VAL A 142 -0.07 -14.48 -3.66
CA VAL A 142 -1.22 -13.56 -3.54
C VAL A 142 -1.15 -12.47 -4.59
N ALA A 143 0.03 -11.90 -4.86
CA ALA A 143 0.21 -10.92 -5.92
C ALA A 143 -0.14 -11.49 -7.30
N SER A 144 0.31 -12.71 -7.60
CA SER A 144 0.01 -13.42 -8.86
C SER A 144 -1.49 -13.71 -9.00
N MET A 145 -2.14 -14.24 -7.96
CA MET A 145 -3.57 -14.52 -7.96
C MET A 145 -4.42 -13.27 -8.18
N LEU A 146 -4.09 -12.16 -7.53
CA LEU A 146 -4.79 -10.89 -7.74
C LEU A 146 -4.57 -10.36 -9.15
N SER A 147 -3.34 -10.46 -9.67
CA SER A 147 -2.95 -10.00 -11.01
C SER A 147 -3.64 -10.77 -12.15
N ARG A 148 -4.08 -12.01 -11.89
CA ARG A 148 -4.78 -12.86 -12.88
C ARG A 148 -6.27 -12.55 -13.02
N GLN A 149 -6.83 -11.71 -12.15
CA GLN A 149 -8.25 -11.36 -12.25
C GLN A 149 -8.50 -10.51 -13.50
N SER A 150 -9.54 -10.87 -14.27
CA SER A 150 -9.80 -10.29 -15.60
C SER A 150 -10.11 -8.79 -15.61
N ASP A 151 -10.46 -8.22 -14.46
CA ASP A 151 -10.84 -6.83 -14.27
C ASP A 151 -9.79 -6.01 -13.52
N ILE A 152 -8.62 -6.59 -13.24
CA ILE A 152 -7.49 -5.94 -12.60
C ILE A 152 -6.34 -5.85 -13.60
N GLU A 153 -5.78 -4.65 -13.78
CA GLU A 153 -4.61 -4.42 -14.63
C GLU A 153 -3.43 -3.96 -13.78
N ILE A 154 -2.24 -4.51 -14.03
CA ILE A 154 -1.00 -4.05 -13.41
C ILE A 154 -0.53 -2.78 -14.13
N LEU A 155 -0.43 -1.67 -13.41
CA LEU A 155 0.15 -0.43 -13.91
C LEU A 155 1.67 -0.40 -13.75
N ALA A 156 2.18 -0.85 -12.60
CA ALA A 156 3.60 -0.89 -12.29
C ALA A 156 3.95 -1.89 -11.18
N VAL A 157 5.17 -2.45 -11.23
CA VAL A 157 5.72 -3.36 -10.21
C VAL A 157 7.07 -2.82 -9.74
N LYS A 158 7.30 -2.85 -8.42
CA LYS A 158 8.61 -2.58 -7.79
C LYS A 158 8.91 -3.70 -6.78
N ASP A 159 9.79 -4.61 -7.17
CA ASP A 159 10.18 -5.74 -6.31
C ASP A 159 11.40 -5.39 -5.44
N TYR A 160 11.14 -4.85 -4.26
CA TYR A 160 12.18 -4.62 -3.24
C TYR A 160 12.51 -5.87 -2.41
N ILE A 161 11.88 -7.01 -2.68
CA ILE A 161 12.26 -8.29 -2.07
C ILE A 161 13.46 -8.85 -2.83
N ALA A 162 13.36 -8.91 -4.16
CA ALA A 162 14.44 -9.31 -5.06
C ALA A 162 15.56 -8.26 -5.13
N HIS A 163 15.20 -6.97 -5.12
CA HIS A 163 16.14 -5.86 -5.18
C HIS A 163 15.94 -4.87 -4.00
N PRO A 164 16.37 -5.23 -2.78
CA PRO A 164 16.19 -4.38 -1.59
C PRO A 164 16.79 -2.98 -1.76
N LYS A 165 16.15 -1.97 -1.17
CA LYS A 165 16.73 -0.61 -1.13
C LYS A 165 18.04 -0.61 -0.33
N PRO A 166 18.96 0.36 -0.53
CA PRO A 166 20.19 0.46 0.25
C PRO A 166 19.99 0.50 1.78
N SER A 167 18.81 0.96 2.24
CA SER A 167 18.45 0.95 3.66
C SER A 167 18.22 -0.45 4.25
N GLY A 168 18.06 -1.49 3.42
CA GLY A 168 17.59 -2.82 3.82
C GLY A 168 16.08 -3.01 3.67
N TYR A 169 15.35 -2.00 3.19
CA TYR A 169 13.90 -2.08 2.99
C TYR A 169 13.53 -3.15 1.95
N ARG A 170 12.54 -3.99 2.30
CA ARG A 170 11.99 -5.07 1.49
C ARG A 170 10.45 -5.02 1.48
N SER A 171 9.85 -5.16 0.30
CA SER A 171 8.41 -5.24 0.05
C SER A 171 8.20 -5.43 -1.46
N LEU A 172 7.14 -6.12 -1.88
CA LEU A 172 6.71 -6.10 -3.27
C LEU A 172 5.62 -5.03 -3.42
N HIS A 173 5.85 -4.01 -4.23
CA HIS A 173 4.87 -2.97 -4.52
C HIS A 173 4.27 -3.19 -5.90
N VAL A 174 2.96 -3.31 -5.97
CA VAL A 174 2.23 -3.39 -7.24
C VAL A 174 1.16 -2.32 -7.27
N ILE A 175 1.15 -1.50 -8.31
CA ILE A 175 0.09 -0.53 -8.54
C ILE A 175 -0.90 -1.18 -9.51
N TYR A 176 -2.13 -1.34 -9.06
CA TYR A 176 -3.21 -1.91 -9.87
C TYR A 176 -4.20 -0.83 -10.31
N ASN A 177 -4.65 -0.92 -11.55
CA ASN A 177 -5.82 -0.21 -12.05
C ASN A 177 -7.08 -0.99 -11.67
N VAL A 178 -7.97 -0.35 -10.89
CA VAL A 178 -9.16 -0.98 -10.32
C VAL A 178 -10.41 -0.28 -10.82
N PRO A 179 -11.34 -0.98 -11.49
CA PRO A 179 -12.61 -0.39 -11.89
C PRO A 179 -13.53 -0.18 -10.68
N VAL A 180 -13.97 1.06 -10.47
CA VAL A 180 -14.98 1.41 -9.47
C VAL A 180 -16.27 1.78 -10.17
N PHE A 181 -17.35 1.05 -9.89
CA PHE A 181 -18.65 1.26 -10.54
C PHE A 181 -19.51 2.25 -9.74
N LEU A 182 -19.71 3.44 -10.31
CA LEU A 182 -20.48 4.55 -9.73
C LEU A 182 -21.81 4.74 -10.47
N THR A 183 -22.70 5.56 -9.93
CA THR A 183 -23.98 5.91 -10.58
C THR A 183 -23.79 6.67 -11.90
N THR A 184 -22.64 7.31 -12.08
CA THR A 184 -22.26 8.08 -13.28
C THR A 184 -21.45 7.25 -14.28
N GLY A 185 -21.14 6.00 -13.98
CA GLY A 185 -20.32 5.11 -14.81
C GLY A 185 -19.17 4.47 -14.03
N SER A 186 -18.35 3.69 -14.73
CA SER A 186 -17.14 3.09 -14.16
C SER A 186 -15.96 4.05 -14.22
N LYS A 187 -15.15 4.09 -13.16
CA LYS A 187 -13.90 4.85 -13.10
C LYS A 187 -12.73 3.94 -12.74
N ILE A 188 -11.73 3.86 -13.62
CA ILE A 188 -10.49 3.15 -13.33
C ILE A 188 -9.67 3.99 -12.35
N THR A 189 -9.27 3.38 -11.24
CA THR A 189 -8.63 4.06 -10.12
C THR A 189 -7.39 3.30 -9.68
N PRO A 190 -6.21 3.95 -9.58
CA PRO A 190 -4.99 3.28 -9.16
C PRO A 190 -5.03 2.97 -7.66
N VAL A 191 -4.59 1.76 -7.29
CA VAL A 191 -4.41 1.32 -5.91
C VAL A 191 -3.01 0.73 -5.77
N GLU A 192 -2.21 1.31 -4.87
CA GLU A 192 -0.92 0.73 -4.50
C GLU A 192 -1.12 -0.38 -3.47
N VAL A 193 -0.78 -1.61 -3.85
CA VAL A 193 -0.75 -2.76 -2.95
C VAL A 193 0.70 -3.06 -2.58
N GLN A 194 0.98 -3.02 -1.28
CA GLN A 194 2.28 -3.36 -0.72
C GLN A 194 2.21 -4.74 -0.07
N PHE A 195 2.73 -5.76 -0.75
CA PHE A 195 2.85 -7.10 -0.20
C PHE A 195 4.14 -7.21 0.62
N ARG A 196 4.01 -7.77 1.82
CA ARG A 196 5.10 -7.94 2.77
C ARG A 196 4.89 -9.22 3.55
N THR A 197 5.96 -9.74 4.12
CA THR A 197 5.87 -10.68 5.23
C THR A 197 5.74 -9.93 6.57
N ILE A 198 5.49 -10.68 7.64
CA ILE A 198 5.46 -10.14 9.01
C ILE A 198 6.79 -9.47 9.38
N ALA A 199 7.94 -10.06 9.04
CA ALA A 199 9.23 -9.49 9.43
C ALA A 199 9.59 -8.24 8.61
N MET A 200 9.24 -8.21 7.32
CA MET A 200 9.38 -7.00 6.50
C MET A 200 8.56 -5.84 7.06
N ASP A 201 7.32 -6.10 7.47
CA ASP A 201 6.47 -5.06 8.03
C ASP A 201 6.96 -4.58 9.41
N TYR A 202 7.39 -5.50 10.27
CA TYR A 202 8.02 -5.18 11.54
C TYR A 202 9.22 -4.25 11.35
N TRP A 203 10.15 -4.62 10.46
CA TRP A 203 11.34 -3.83 10.19
C TRP A 203 10.99 -2.45 9.62
N ALA A 204 10.11 -2.39 8.60
CA ALA A 204 9.72 -1.15 7.95
C ALA A 204 9.00 -0.19 8.90
N SER A 205 8.16 -0.72 9.79
CA SER A 205 7.45 0.07 10.81
C SER A 205 8.42 0.66 11.83
N LEU A 206 9.42 -0.09 12.28
CA LEU A 206 10.44 0.43 13.19
C LEU A 206 11.32 1.48 12.52
N GLU A 207 11.81 1.20 11.32
CA GLU A 207 12.66 2.11 10.56
C GLU A 207 11.94 3.45 10.29
N HIS A 208 10.67 3.37 9.86
CA HIS A 208 9.85 4.55 9.63
C HIS A 208 9.64 5.37 10.91
N ASN A 209 9.32 4.71 12.03
CA ASN A 209 9.16 5.42 13.31
C ASN A 209 10.47 6.09 13.76
N LEU A 210 11.63 5.45 13.57
CA LEU A 210 12.93 6.04 13.88
C LEU A 210 13.23 7.27 13.03
N ARG A 211 12.91 7.24 11.73
CA ARG A 211 13.13 8.37 10.82
C ARG A 211 12.21 9.56 11.07
N TYR A 212 10.92 9.30 11.34
CA TYR A 212 9.90 10.35 11.30
C TYR A 212 9.33 10.76 12.66
N LYS A 213 9.38 9.88 13.68
CA LYS A 213 8.89 10.20 15.05
C LYS A 213 10.02 10.40 16.05
N GLY A 214 11.22 9.90 15.77
CA GLY A 214 12.40 10.26 16.55
C GLY A 214 12.75 11.72 16.33
N HIS A 215 12.98 12.48 17.41
CA HIS A 215 13.67 13.78 17.33
C HIS A 215 15.18 13.57 17.04
N LEU A 216 15.51 12.52 16.30
CA LEU A 216 16.86 12.09 16.04
C LEU A 216 17.41 12.97 14.93
N ASN A 217 18.54 13.60 15.21
CA ASN A 217 19.29 14.34 14.20
C ASN A 217 19.66 13.37 13.06
N PRO A 218 19.55 13.75 11.77
CA PRO A 218 20.03 12.98 10.62
C PRO A 218 21.37 12.26 10.82
N GLU A 219 22.32 12.85 11.55
CA GLU A 219 23.60 12.21 11.88
C GLU A 219 23.47 10.93 12.71
N GLN A 220 22.52 10.89 13.65
CA GLN A 220 22.26 9.72 14.48
C GLN A 220 21.63 8.58 13.67
N ILE A 221 20.72 8.92 12.75
CA ILE A 221 20.12 7.95 11.82
C ILE A 221 21.21 7.37 10.91
N ALA A 222 22.08 8.22 10.35
CA ALA A 222 23.19 7.77 9.50
C ALA A 222 24.15 6.84 10.25
N LYS A 223 24.44 7.12 11.52
CA LYS A 223 25.28 6.27 12.37
C LYS A 223 24.73 4.85 12.56
N HIS A 224 23.40 4.71 12.61
CA HIS A 224 22.73 3.43 12.82
C HIS A 224 22.23 2.76 11.53
N ALA A 225 22.43 3.38 10.37
CA ALA A 225 21.99 2.87 9.08
C ALA A 225 22.54 1.47 8.78
N GLY A 226 23.84 1.23 9.04
CA GLY A 226 24.45 -0.09 8.87
C GLY A 226 23.82 -1.15 9.77
N THR A 227 23.56 -0.81 11.04
CA THR A 227 22.88 -1.74 11.96
C THR A 227 21.46 -2.07 11.52
N LEU A 228 20.70 -1.08 11.01
CA LEU A 228 19.36 -1.33 10.47
C LEU A 228 19.40 -2.26 9.26
N GLN A 229 20.39 -2.08 8.39
CA GLN A 229 20.62 -2.96 7.23
C GLN A 229 20.98 -4.38 7.68
N ASP A 230 21.87 -4.54 8.66
CA ASP A 230 22.24 -5.85 9.22
C ASP A 230 21.03 -6.55 9.86
N CYS A 231 20.17 -5.79 10.56
CA CYS A 231 18.92 -6.31 11.08
C CYS A 231 17.98 -6.79 9.97
N ALA A 232 17.86 -6.04 8.86
CA ALA A 232 17.05 -6.46 7.72
C ALA A 232 17.55 -7.77 7.12
N ALA A 233 18.87 -7.90 6.93
CA ALA A 233 19.50 -9.11 6.41
C ALA A 233 19.30 -10.32 7.35
N THR A 234 19.41 -10.09 8.67
CA THR A 234 19.19 -11.14 9.68
C THR A 234 17.74 -11.62 9.64
N LEU A 235 16.77 -10.71 9.58
CA LEU A 235 15.36 -11.07 9.45
C LEU A 235 15.10 -11.86 8.17
N ALA A 236 15.67 -11.44 7.03
CA ALA A 236 15.56 -12.16 5.77
C ALA A 236 16.07 -13.60 5.87
N GLN A 237 17.18 -13.84 6.58
CA GLN A 237 17.72 -15.19 6.79
C GLN A 237 16.81 -16.06 7.67
N VAL A 238 16.23 -15.48 8.73
CA VAL A 238 15.25 -16.17 9.58
C VAL A 238 14.02 -16.57 8.77
N GLU A 239 13.48 -15.65 7.96
CA GLU A 239 12.34 -15.91 7.08
C GLU A 239 12.65 -17.00 6.07
N SER A 240 13.81 -16.98 5.42
CA SER A 240 14.22 -18.03 4.48
C SER A 240 14.29 -19.40 5.16
N THR A 241 14.74 -19.46 6.41
CA THR A 241 14.81 -20.70 7.16
C THR A 241 13.40 -21.22 7.49
N MET A 242 12.51 -20.34 7.94
CA MET A 242 11.11 -20.69 8.23
C MET A 242 10.34 -21.10 6.98
N GLN A 243 10.58 -20.44 5.85
CA GLN A 243 10.03 -20.79 4.54
C GLN A 243 10.43 -22.21 4.13
N SER A 244 11.71 -22.59 4.28
CA SER A 244 12.18 -23.94 3.96
C SER A 244 11.49 -24.99 4.82
N ILE A 245 11.38 -24.75 6.13
CA ILE A 245 10.65 -25.64 7.05
C ILE A 245 9.18 -25.78 6.62
N HIS A 246 8.54 -24.67 6.25
CA HIS A 246 7.16 -24.69 5.77
C HIS A 246 6.99 -25.55 4.52
N ARG A 247 7.89 -25.40 3.53
CA ARG A 247 7.90 -26.21 2.29
C ARG A 247 8.12 -27.71 2.55
N GLU A 248 8.86 -28.06 3.61
CA GLU A 248 9.10 -29.47 3.97
C GLU A 248 7.90 -30.12 4.68
N ILE A 249 7.11 -29.33 5.42
CA ILE A 249 5.98 -29.83 6.22
C ILE A 249 4.69 -29.82 5.41
N VAL A 250 4.47 -28.77 4.62
CA VAL A 250 3.27 -28.59 3.83
C VAL A 250 3.57 -29.08 2.42
N ASP A 251 3.01 -30.23 2.07
CA ASP A 251 3.04 -30.80 0.70
C ASP A 251 2.08 -29.98 -0.18
N THR A 252 2.32 -28.68 -0.30
CA THR A 252 1.60 -27.83 -1.23
C THR A 252 2.08 -28.22 -2.61
N PRO A 253 1.21 -28.64 -3.55
CA PRO A 253 1.64 -28.94 -4.90
C PRO A 253 2.37 -27.73 -5.47
N GLN A 254 3.69 -27.87 -5.64
CA GLN A 254 4.44 -27.01 -6.54
C GLN A 254 3.84 -27.22 -7.93
N ASN A 255 3.44 -26.12 -8.57
CA ASN A 255 2.91 -26.05 -9.93
C ASN A 255 1.41 -26.39 -10.06
N ALA A 256 0.59 -25.35 -9.97
CA ALA A 256 -0.61 -25.24 -10.79
C ALA A 256 -0.96 -23.76 -10.90
N ASP A 257 -0.15 -23.00 -11.61
CA ASP A 257 -0.56 -21.88 -12.46
C ASP A 257 0.71 -21.31 -13.11
N GLU A 258 0.64 -20.97 -14.40
CA GLU A 258 1.70 -20.20 -15.06
C GLU A 258 1.95 -18.96 -14.20
N ASP A 259 3.13 -18.88 -13.57
CA ASP A 259 3.56 -17.66 -12.89
C ASP A 259 3.39 -16.54 -13.92
N ILE A 260 2.49 -15.58 -13.65
CA ILE A 260 2.59 -14.31 -14.35
C ILE A 260 3.98 -13.84 -14.01
N ASP A 261 4.82 -13.77 -15.03
CA ASP A 261 6.11 -13.15 -14.90
C ASP A 261 5.85 -11.66 -14.60
N LEU A 262 5.78 -11.32 -13.32
CA LEU A 262 5.69 -9.94 -12.85
C LEU A 262 6.96 -9.15 -13.26
N THR A 263 7.98 -9.84 -13.80
CA THR A 263 9.15 -9.26 -14.45
C THR A 263 9.01 -9.12 -15.96
N ASP A 264 7.90 -9.46 -16.61
CA ASP A 264 7.69 -9.12 -18.03
C ASP A 264 7.62 -7.59 -18.17
N HIS A 265 8.53 -7.00 -18.96
CA HIS A 265 8.78 -5.56 -19.03
C HIS A 265 7.71 -4.78 -19.83
N SER A 266 6.48 -5.29 -19.92
CA SER A 266 5.36 -4.60 -20.57
C SER A 266 4.74 -3.50 -19.70
N TYR A 267 5.13 -3.40 -18.42
CA TYR A 267 4.63 -2.40 -17.47
C TYR A 267 5.42 -1.09 -17.51
N THR A 268 4.74 0.02 -17.24
CA THR A 268 5.39 1.33 -17.20
C THR A 268 6.28 1.44 -15.96
N VAL A 269 7.57 1.69 -16.16
CA VAL A 269 8.51 1.97 -15.05
C VAL A 269 8.20 3.36 -14.49
N ILE A 270 7.34 3.41 -13.47
CA ILE A 270 7.09 4.63 -12.71
C ILE A 270 8.28 4.83 -11.77
N ARG A 271 9.16 5.78 -12.11
CA ARG A 271 10.31 6.15 -11.28
C ARG A 271 9.86 6.46 -9.85
N ASP A 272 10.51 5.84 -8.87
CA ASP A 272 10.38 6.27 -7.47
C ASP A 272 11.04 7.64 -7.37
N ASP A 273 10.30 8.62 -6.87
CA ASP A 273 10.90 9.82 -6.28
C ASP A 273 11.26 9.49 -4.84
N ASP A 274 12.55 9.50 -4.51
CA ASP A 274 13.04 9.67 -3.14
C ASP A 274 12.50 10.96 -2.51
#